data_AF-A0A1W6KKF1-F1
#
_entry.id   AF-A0A1W6KKF1-F1
#
_cell.length_a   1.000
_cell.length_b   1.000
_cell.length_c   1.000
_cell.angle_alpha   90.00
_cell.angle_beta   90.00
_cell.angle_gamma   90.00
#
_symmetry.space_group_name_H-M   'P 1'
#
loop_
_entity.id
_entity.type
_entity.pdbx_description
1 polymer ?
#
loop_
_entity_poly.entity_id
_entity_poly.type
_entity_poly.pdbx_seq_one_letter_code
_entity_poly.pdbx_strand_id
1 'polypeptide(L)'
;MPALRCSPFSPINEYRSILSWKSLMQTRGPLFEPLQLPCGLTLNNRIAKSAMSDSLGDGTGHPTAAQMRLYQRWAAGGLAISIIGEVQLSSGYAENPGNLVLNDASNLELFRTLARHGSDNGTRLWLQLGHAGALAYAPTSKPKGPTAFDLQGLTTIFAAEYPTRNNREALEFMF
;
A
#
# COMPACT_ATOMS: atom_id res chain seq x y z
N MET A 1 8.13 -76.12 -34.19
CA MET A 1 8.63 -74.86 -33.59
C MET A 1 9.16 -73.96 -34.70
N PRO A 2 8.52 -72.83 -35.01
CA PRO A 2 9.13 -71.76 -35.80
C PRO A 2 9.54 -70.58 -34.90
N ALA A 3 10.71 -70.01 -35.21
CA ALA A 3 11.29 -68.86 -34.53
C ALA A 3 10.49 -67.57 -34.78
N LEU A 4 10.16 -66.84 -33.71
CA LEU A 4 9.61 -65.49 -33.79
C LEU A 4 10.73 -64.51 -34.19
N ARG A 5 10.57 -63.86 -35.35
CA ARG A 5 11.42 -62.73 -35.76
C ARG A 5 10.94 -61.46 -35.05
N CYS A 6 11.86 -60.74 -34.39
CA CYS A 6 11.64 -59.36 -33.97
C CYS A 6 11.54 -58.45 -35.20
N SER A 7 10.52 -57.59 -35.25
CA SER A 7 10.49 -56.44 -36.15
C SER A 7 11.38 -55.31 -35.62
N PRO A 8 11.96 -54.47 -36.50
CA PRO A 8 12.76 -53.33 -36.06
C PRO A 8 11.87 -52.23 -35.47
N PHE A 9 12.36 -51.62 -34.40
CA PHE A 9 11.79 -50.48 -33.71
C PHE A 9 11.69 -49.29 -34.68
N SER A 10 10.48 -48.82 -34.99
CA SER A 10 10.28 -47.54 -35.68
C SER A 10 10.41 -46.40 -34.67
N PRO A 11 11.26 -45.38 -34.90
CA PRO A 11 11.28 -44.21 -34.04
C PRO A 11 10.00 -43.40 -34.26
N ILE A 12 9.22 -43.23 -33.18
CA ILE A 12 8.07 -42.32 -33.14
C ILE A 12 8.61 -40.91 -33.36
N ASN A 13 8.36 -40.37 -34.54
CA ASN A 13 8.70 -38.99 -34.90
C ASN A 13 7.48 -38.10 -34.62
N GLU A 14 7.19 -37.84 -33.34
CA GLU A 14 6.15 -36.88 -32.91
C GLU A 14 6.76 -35.54 -32.48
N TYR A 15 7.35 -34.83 -33.43
CA TYR A 15 7.60 -33.39 -33.29
C TYR A 15 6.39 -32.60 -33.78
N ARG A 16 5.30 -32.58 -33.00
CA ARG A 16 4.19 -31.64 -33.20
C ARG A 16 3.60 -31.19 -31.86
N SER A 17 4.13 -30.11 -31.30
CA SER A 17 3.33 -29.02 -30.68
C SER A 17 4.16 -27.91 -30.00
N ILE A 18 5.29 -27.48 -30.58
CA ILE A 18 5.93 -26.21 -30.14
C ILE A 18 4.99 -25.00 -30.37
N LEU A 19 4.00 -25.15 -31.27
CA LEU A 19 2.95 -24.15 -31.53
C LEU A 19 1.88 -24.07 -30.40
N SER A 20 1.70 -25.12 -29.59
CA SER A 20 0.74 -25.12 -28.47
C SER A 20 1.26 -24.30 -27.29
N TRP A 21 2.56 -24.41 -26.99
CA TRP A 21 3.17 -23.71 -25.86
C TRP A 21 3.27 -22.20 -26.07
N LYS A 22 3.55 -21.74 -27.29
CA LYS A 22 3.52 -20.30 -27.60
C LYS A 22 2.11 -19.70 -27.46
N SER A 23 1.07 -20.47 -27.75
CA SER A 23 -0.33 -20.06 -27.57
C SER A 23 -0.79 -20.14 -26.11
N LEU A 24 -0.25 -21.06 -25.30
CA LEU A 24 -0.46 -21.09 -23.84
C LEU A 24 0.28 -19.96 -23.11
N MET A 25 1.26 -19.33 -23.76
CA MET A 25 1.98 -18.14 -23.28
C MET A 25 1.30 -16.82 -23.72
N GLN A 26 0.07 -16.89 -24.24
CA GLN A 26 -0.70 -15.79 -24.82
C GLN A 26 -2.10 -15.86 -24.19
N THR A 27 -2.54 -15.02 -23.27
CA THR A 27 -2.26 -13.63 -22.94
C THR A 27 -2.29 -13.53 -21.41
N ARG A 28 -1.39 -12.75 -20.80
CA ARG A 28 -1.63 -12.37 -19.42
C ARG A 28 -2.93 -11.57 -19.43
N GLY A 29 -3.98 -12.04 -18.73
CA GLY A 29 -5.31 -11.41 -18.78
C GLY A 29 -5.26 -9.90 -18.47
N PRO A 30 -6.35 -9.14 -18.71
CA PRO A 30 -6.34 -7.67 -18.66
C PRO A 30 -5.79 -7.07 -17.37
N LEU A 31 -5.79 -7.84 -16.28
CA LEU A 31 -5.18 -7.51 -15.00
C LEU A 31 -3.66 -7.27 -15.07
N PHE A 32 -2.95 -7.93 -15.98
CA PHE A 32 -1.50 -7.86 -16.12
C PHE A 32 -1.03 -6.93 -17.23
N GLU A 33 -1.95 -6.36 -17.99
CA GLU A 33 -1.64 -5.37 -19.02
C GLU A 33 -1.34 -4.02 -18.39
N PRO A 34 -0.40 -3.25 -18.95
CA PRO A 34 -0.11 -1.90 -18.48
C PRO A 34 -1.36 -1.00 -18.45
N LEU A 35 -1.34 -0.02 -17.55
CA LEU A 35 -2.38 1.00 -17.43
C LEU A 35 -1.75 2.37 -17.36
N GLN A 36 -2.02 3.22 -18.36
CA GLN A 36 -1.62 4.62 -18.33
C GLN A 36 -2.66 5.43 -17.56
N LEU A 37 -2.21 6.15 -16.53
CA LEU A 37 -3.03 7.07 -15.75
C LEU A 37 -3.13 8.44 -16.45
N PRO A 38 -4.17 9.24 -16.18
CA PRO A 38 -4.32 10.57 -16.79
C PRO A 38 -3.15 11.52 -16.57
N CYS A 39 -2.37 11.33 -15.50
CA CYS A 39 -1.17 12.11 -15.20
C CYS A 39 0.08 11.69 -16.02
N GLY A 40 -0.06 10.74 -16.97
CA GLY A 40 1.03 10.25 -17.81
C GLY A 40 1.84 9.10 -17.21
N LEU A 41 1.63 8.76 -15.93
CA LEU A 41 2.27 7.62 -15.29
C LEU A 41 1.71 6.30 -15.85
N THR A 42 2.59 5.40 -16.29
CA THR A 42 2.21 4.04 -16.69
C THR A 42 2.50 3.05 -15.57
N LEU A 43 1.46 2.34 -15.16
CA LEU A 43 1.53 1.18 -14.27
C LEU A 43 1.85 -0.07 -15.09
N ASN A 44 2.73 -0.94 -14.59
CA ASN A 44 3.16 -2.17 -15.27
C ASN A 44 2.09 -3.27 -15.32
N ASN A 45 1.07 -3.18 -14.47
CA ASN A 45 -0.14 -4.01 -14.44
C ASN A 45 -1.26 -3.28 -13.69
N ARG A 46 -2.38 -3.96 -13.45
CA ARG A 46 -3.59 -3.41 -12.80
C ARG A 46 -3.84 -4.01 -11.41
N ILE A 47 -2.81 -4.57 -10.77
CA ILE A 47 -2.88 -5.14 -9.43
C ILE A 47 -2.38 -4.10 -8.44
N ALA A 48 -3.28 -3.65 -7.56
CA ALA A 48 -2.97 -2.75 -6.47
C ALA A 48 -3.22 -3.44 -5.13
N LYS A 49 -2.28 -3.28 -4.19
CA LYS A 49 -2.55 -3.57 -2.78
C LYS A 49 -3.22 -2.33 -2.18
N SER A 50 -4.44 -2.52 -1.68
CA SER A 50 -5.25 -1.47 -1.05
C SER A 50 -4.54 -0.85 0.16
N ALA A 51 -5.01 0.32 0.57
CA ALA A 51 -4.55 0.96 1.80
C ALA A 51 -4.72 0.02 2.99
N MET A 52 -3.72 -0.03 3.86
CA MET A 52 -3.75 -0.86 5.07
C MET A 52 -3.04 -0.14 6.21
N SER A 53 -3.75 0.01 7.34
CA SER A 53 -3.22 0.49 8.61
C SER A 53 -2.48 -0.69 9.28
N ASP A 54 -1.20 -0.86 8.95
CA ASP A 54 -0.43 -2.05 9.35
C ASP A 54 0.04 -2.04 10.82
N SER A 55 -0.04 -0.89 11.49
CA SER A 55 0.38 -0.70 12.89
C SER A 55 1.84 -1.09 13.17
N LEU A 56 2.72 -1.03 12.16
CA LEU A 56 4.15 -1.37 12.29
C LEU A 56 5.06 -0.14 12.43
N GLY A 57 4.50 1.05 12.64
CA GLY A 57 5.26 2.23 13.03
C GLY A 57 5.91 2.06 14.41
N ASP A 58 6.92 2.87 14.71
CA ASP A 58 7.70 2.77 15.94
C ASP A 58 7.03 3.41 17.17
N GLY A 59 5.80 3.90 17.04
CA GLY A 59 5.08 4.65 18.07
C GLY A 59 5.39 6.14 18.09
N THR A 60 6.39 6.60 17.34
CA THR A 60 6.76 8.02 17.19
C THR A 60 6.38 8.60 15.83
N GLY A 61 5.70 7.80 15.01
CA GLY A 61 5.28 8.17 13.66
C GLY A 61 6.28 7.79 12.57
N HIS A 62 7.37 7.08 12.89
CA HIS A 62 8.36 6.66 11.90
C HIS A 62 8.21 5.19 11.48
N PRO A 63 8.58 4.87 10.23
CA PRO A 63 8.55 3.49 9.77
C PRO A 63 9.66 2.66 10.41
N THR A 64 9.32 1.42 10.77
CA THR A 64 10.29 0.45 11.28
C THR A 64 10.91 -0.39 10.16
N ALA A 65 12.02 -1.06 10.45
CA ALA A 65 12.60 -2.04 9.53
C ALA A 65 11.63 -3.17 9.16
N ALA A 66 10.74 -3.57 10.08
CA ALA A 66 9.71 -4.58 9.82
C ALA A 66 8.70 -4.09 8.77
N GLN A 67 8.22 -2.85 8.91
CA GLN A 67 7.33 -2.23 7.94
C GLN A 67 8.00 -2.07 6.57
N MET A 68 9.25 -1.58 6.54
CA MET A 68 10.02 -1.47 5.29
C MET A 68 10.13 -2.82 4.57
N ARG A 69 10.42 -3.90 5.31
CA ARG A 69 10.51 -5.25 4.75
C ARG A 69 9.17 -5.79 4.26
N LEU A 70 8.06 -5.44 4.91
CA LEU A 70 6.72 -5.80 4.45
C LEU A 70 6.42 -5.19 3.08
N TYR A 71 6.62 -3.87 2.94
CA TYR A 71 6.39 -3.19 1.66
C TYR A 71 7.37 -3.62 0.58
N GLN A 72 8.63 -3.93 0.94
CA GLN A 72 9.59 -4.53 0.01
C GLN A 72 9.10 -5.87 -0.54
N ARG A 73 8.55 -6.75 0.31
CA ARG A 73 8.04 -8.05 -0.13
C ARG A 73 6.85 -7.92 -1.07
N TRP A 74 5.96 -6.98 -0.81
CA TRP A 74 4.86 -6.67 -1.72
C TRP A 74 5.34 -6.13 -3.05
N ALA A 75 6.33 -5.23 -3.05
CA ALA A 75 6.95 -4.71 -4.27
C ALA A 75 7.63 -5.84 -5.09
N ALA A 76 8.40 -6.71 -4.43
CA ALA A 76 9.01 -7.89 -5.04
C ALA A 76 7.97 -8.86 -5.64
N GLY A 77 6.74 -8.87 -5.11
CA GLY A 77 5.61 -9.62 -5.65
C GLY A 77 5.07 -9.11 -6.99
N GLY A 78 5.56 -7.96 -7.48
CA GLY A 78 5.22 -7.42 -8.80
C GLY A 78 3.95 -6.59 -8.84
N LEU A 79 3.53 -6.01 -7.71
CA LEU A 79 2.40 -5.08 -7.67
C LEU A 79 2.68 -3.84 -8.53
N ALA A 80 1.65 -3.29 -9.15
CA ALA A 80 1.74 -1.97 -9.75
C ALA A 80 1.74 -0.87 -8.70
N ILE A 81 0.84 -0.98 -7.71
CA ILE A 81 0.69 0.00 -6.63
C ILE A 81 0.62 -0.73 -5.29
N SER A 82 1.24 -0.15 -4.27
CA SER A 82 1.05 -0.53 -2.87
C SER A 82 0.73 0.74 -2.07
N ILE A 83 -0.39 0.73 -1.34
CA ILE A 83 -0.84 1.91 -0.59
C ILE A 83 -0.65 1.66 0.91
N ILE A 84 0.06 2.57 1.58
CA ILE A 84 0.12 2.64 3.05
C ILE A 84 -1.13 3.36 3.53
N GLY A 85 -1.87 2.76 4.47
CA GLY A 85 -3.07 3.35 5.02
C GLY A 85 -2.78 4.32 6.16
N GLU A 86 -3.64 5.34 6.30
CA GLU A 86 -3.75 6.18 7.50
C GLU A 86 -2.42 6.82 7.93
N VAL A 87 -1.66 7.36 6.97
CA VAL A 87 -0.48 8.19 7.27
C VAL A 87 -0.95 9.57 7.69
N GLN A 88 -0.68 9.93 8.93
CA GLN A 88 -1.21 11.13 9.56
C GLN A 88 -0.32 12.33 9.27
N LEU A 89 -0.92 13.51 9.11
CA LEU A 89 -0.17 14.78 9.03
C LEU A 89 0.17 15.33 10.43
N SER A 90 -0.50 14.85 11.47
CA SER A 90 -0.28 15.25 12.85
C SER A 90 -0.42 14.06 13.79
N SER A 91 0.51 13.94 14.75
CA SER A 91 0.45 12.91 15.79
C SER A 91 -0.74 13.09 16.73
N GLY A 92 -1.33 14.29 16.78
CA GLY A 92 -2.47 14.60 17.64
C GLY A 92 -3.78 13.95 17.22
N TYR A 93 -3.84 13.27 16.07
CA TYR A 93 -5.07 12.71 15.51
C TYR A 93 -4.85 11.32 14.88
N ALA A 94 -3.88 10.55 15.38
CA ALA A 94 -3.62 9.22 14.88
C ALA A 94 -4.75 8.23 15.25
N GLU A 95 -5.13 7.36 14.31
CA GLU A 95 -6.11 6.29 14.52
C GLU A 95 -5.57 5.20 15.47
N ASN A 96 -4.26 4.92 15.40
CA ASN A 96 -3.57 3.86 16.10
C ASN A 96 -2.13 4.31 16.46
N PRO A 97 -1.58 3.90 17.62
CA PRO A 97 -0.18 4.16 17.99
C PRO A 97 0.86 3.80 16.92
N GLY A 98 0.59 2.78 16.09
CA GLY A 98 1.48 2.34 15.02
C GLY A 98 1.31 3.08 13.69
N ASN A 99 0.48 4.11 13.60
CA ASN A 99 0.39 4.91 12.37
C ASN A 99 1.67 5.71 12.13
N LEU A 100 1.97 5.92 10.85
CA LEU A 100 3.01 6.85 10.45
C LEU A 100 2.51 8.29 10.57
N VAL A 101 3.43 9.20 10.91
CA VAL A 101 3.18 10.65 10.93
C VAL A 101 4.21 11.31 10.02
N LEU A 102 3.74 11.99 8.98
CA LEU A 102 4.57 12.68 8.00
C LEU A 102 4.31 14.19 8.05
N ASN A 103 5.23 14.92 8.68
CA ASN A 103 5.23 16.38 8.78
C ASN A 103 6.66 16.93 8.91
N ASP A 104 6.79 18.22 9.23
CA ASP A 104 8.09 18.91 9.32
C ASP A 104 9.00 18.35 10.42
N ALA A 105 8.46 17.65 11.42
CA ALA A 105 9.24 17.03 12.48
C ALA A 105 9.70 15.59 12.13
N SER A 106 9.23 15.02 11.03
CA SER A 106 9.55 13.66 10.63
C SER A 106 11.00 13.51 10.17
N ASN A 107 11.64 12.41 10.54
CA ASN A 107 12.90 11.99 9.95
C ASN A 107 12.66 11.49 8.52
N LEU A 108 12.80 12.40 7.55
CA LEU A 108 12.57 12.11 6.14
C LEU A 108 13.46 11.00 5.58
N GLU A 109 14.63 10.73 6.14
CA GLU A 109 15.48 9.64 5.66
C GLU A 109 14.88 8.25 5.89
N LEU A 110 14.14 8.06 6.99
CA LEU A 110 13.42 6.82 7.24
C LEU A 110 12.30 6.62 6.21
N PHE A 111 11.56 7.70 5.89
CA PHE A 111 10.53 7.68 4.85
C PHE A 111 11.12 7.47 3.44
N ARG A 112 12.26 8.09 3.13
CA ARG A 112 13.00 7.83 1.87
C ARG A 112 13.44 6.38 1.77
N THR A 113 13.86 5.77 2.87
CA THR A 113 14.25 4.36 2.92
C THR A 113 13.05 3.44 2.69
N LEU A 114 11.92 3.72 3.36
CA LEU A 114 10.66 3.04 3.11
C LEU A 114 10.21 3.17 1.63
N ALA A 115 10.27 4.38 1.07
CA ALA A 115 9.87 4.64 -0.31
C ALA A 115 10.74 3.89 -1.32
N ARG A 116 12.06 3.81 -1.09
CA ARG A 116 12.98 3.01 -1.91
C ARG A 116 12.58 1.54 -1.91
N HIS A 117 12.47 0.93 -0.72
CA HIS A 117 12.12 -0.49 -0.59
C HIS A 117 10.72 -0.82 -1.13
N GLY A 118 9.71 0.02 -0.83
CA GLY A 118 8.34 -0.20 -1.28
C GLY A 118 8.11 0.10 -2.77
N SER A 119 9.10 0.68 -3.46
CA SER A 119 9.04 0.96 -4.91
C SER A 119 9.97 0.04 -5.71
N ASP A 120 10.55 -0.99 -5.09
CA ASP A 120 11.33 -2.01 -5.79
C ASP A 120 10.52 -2.64 -6.93
N ASN A 121 11.20 -3.17 -7.94
CA ASN A 121 10.58 -3.87 -9.08
C ASN A 121 9.54 -3.04 -9.87
N GLY A 122 9.65 -1.71 -9.82
CA GLY A 122 8.77 -0.79 -10.55
C GLY A 122 7.41 -0.57 -9.89
N THR A 123 7.18 -1.08 -8.68
CA THR A 123 5.98 -0.77 -7.87
C THR A 123 5.95 0.72 -7.52
N ARG A 124 4.74 1.27 -7.40
CA ARG A 124 4.52 2.62 -6.88
C ARG A 124 4.02 2.53 -5.45
N LEU A 125 4.82 3.00 -4.50
CA LEU A 125 4.40 3.13 -3.11
C LEU A 125 3.66 4.47 -2.92
N TRP A 126 2.38 4.40 -2.54
CA TRP A 126 1.55 5.58 -2.27
C TRP A 126 1.18 5.64 -0.79
N LEU A 127 0.97 6.85 -0.29
CA LEU A 127 0.50 7.09 1.07
C LEU A 127 -0.95 7.58 0.99
N GLN A 128 -1.84 6.93 1.72
CA GLN A 128 -3.15 7.50 2.03
C GLN A 128 -2.97 8.45 3.20
N LEU A 129 -3.04 9.75 2.92
CA LEU A 129 -3.02 10.78 3.95
C LEU A 129 -4.33 10.74 4.74
N GLY A 130 -4.24 10.76 6.05
CA GLY A 130 -5.37 10.58 6.96
C GLY A 130 -5.39 11.58 8.10
N HIS A 131 -6.56 11.68 8.73
CA HIS A 131 -6.83 12.38 9.96
C HIS A 131 -8.01 11.69 10.67
N ALA A 132 -7.75 10.93 11.72
CA ALA A 132 -8.79 10.09 12.33
C ALA A 132 -9.92 10.89 13.01
N GLY A 133 -9.66 12.16 13.33
CA GLY A 133 -10.66 13.09 13.86
C GLY A 133 -11.28 12.54 15.14
N ALA A 134 -12.59 12.27 15.09
CA ALA A 134 -13.36 11.73 16.20
C ALA A 134 -12.92 10.33 16.64
N LEU A 135 -12.36 9.57 15.70
CA LEU A 135 -11.93 8.18 15.88
C LEU A 135 -10.44 8.08 16.24
N ALA A 136 -9.77 9.21 16.51
CA ALA A 136 -8.39 9.20 16.94
C ALA A 136 -8.21 8.44 18.27
N TYR A 137 -7.06 7.80 18.42
CA TYR A 137 -6.72 7.03 19.60
C TYR A 137 -6.50 7.94 20.81
N ALA A 138 -7.53 8.09 21.63
CA ALA A 138 -7.59 9.05 22.73
C ALA A 138 -6.40 9.04 23.72
N PRO A 139 -5.74 7.90 24.05
CA PRO A 139 -4.61 7.91 24.97
C PRO A 139 -3.39 8.71 24.49
N THR A 140 -3.20 8.87 23.18
CA THR A 140 -2.06 9.62 22.61
C THR A 140 -2.48 10.73 21.65
N SER A 141 -3.78 10.87 21.39
CA SER A 141 -4.37 11.84 20.47
C SER A 141 -5.41 12.71 21.16
N LYS A 142 -5.92 13.72 20.45
CA LYS A 142 -6.98 14.63 20.89
C LYS A 142 -8.17 14.52 19.93
N PRO A 143 -9.10 13.56 20.14
CA PRO A 143 -10.19 13.33 19.22
C PRO A 143 -11.04 14.58 18.96
N LYS A 144 -11.30 14.86 17.68
CA LYS A 144 -12.06 16.04 17.25
C LYS A 144 -13.01 15.71 16.11
N GLY A 145 -14.25 16.14 16.27
CA GLY A 145 -15.29 15.99 15.25
C GLY A 145 -15.75 17.34 14.70
N PRO A 146 -16.50 17.32 13.59
CA PRO A 146 -17.22 18.50 13.12
C PRO A 146 -18.28 18.98 14.13
N THR A 147 -18.75 18.11 15.02
CA THR A 147 -19.68 18.43 16.10
C THR A 147 -19.22 17.71 17.37
N ALA A 148 -19.40 18.33 18.54
CA ALA A 148 -19.18 17.66 19.81
C ALA A 148 -20.26 16.60 20.05
N PHE A 149 -19.86 15.42 20.50
CA PHE A 149 -20.78 14.39 20.95
C PHE A 149 -20.15 13.52 22.03
N ASP A 150 -21.01 12.93 22.85
CA ASP A 150 -20.67 11.95 23.88
C ASP A 150 -21.50 10.70 23.65
N LEU A 151 -20.86 9.70 23.04
CA LEU A 151 -21.42 8.37 22.83
C LEU A 151 -20.58 7.37 23.60
N GLN A 152 -21.17 6.23 23.95
CA GLN A 152 -20.46 5.21 24.73
C GLN A 152 -19.19 4.75 23.99
N GLY A 153 -18.02 5.10 24.55
CA GLY A 153 -16.70 4.77 23.99
C GLY A 153 -16.17 5.75 22.94
N LEU A 154 -16.90 6.82 22.60
CA LEU A 154 -16.51 7.82 21.61
C LEU A 154 -16.93 9.22 22.07
N THR A 155 -15.95 10.01 22.52
CA THR A 155 -16.15 11.40 22.94
C THR A 155 -15.33 12.34 22.07
N THR A 156 -15.92 13.47 21.68
CA THR A 156 -15.24 14.47 20.85
C THR A 156 -15.60 15.88 21.28
N ILE A 157 -14.66 16.80 21.11
CA ILE A 157 -14.89 18.24 21.23
C ILE A 157 -15.05 18.88 19.85
N PHE A 158 -15.74 20.02 19.79
CA PHE A 158 -15.91 20.78 18.55
C PHE A 158 -14.55 21.28 18.04
N ALA A 159 -14.29 21.14 16.74
CA ALA A 159 -12.98 21.41 16.17
C ALA A 159 -12.45 22.84 16.41
N ALA A 160 -13.34 23.83 16.54
CA ALA A 160 -13.01 25.25 16.64
C ALA A 160 -12.62 25.76 18.04
N GLU A 161 -12.65 24.95 19.10
CA GLU A 161 -12.46 25.44 20.49
C GLU A 161 -10.98 25.64 20.92
N TYR A 162 -10.02 25.83 20.00
CA TYR A 162 -8.66 26.24 20.38
C TYR A 162 -8.43 27.75 20.17
N PRO A 163 -7.83 28.46 21.15
CA PRO A 163 -7.32 29.81 20.91
C PRO A 163 -6.11 29.69 19.97
N THR A 164 -6.33 29.86 18.67
CA THR A 164 -5.23 29.86 17.71
C THR A 164 -4.34 31.06 18.00
N ARG A 165 -3.03 30.83 18.19
CA ARG A 165 -2.04 31.91 18.33
C ARG A 165 -1.87 32.69 17.01
N ASN A 166 -2.47 32.21 15.92
CA ASN A 166 -2.62 32.90 14.65
C ASN A 166 -3.81 32.31 13.88
N ASN A 167 -4.77 33.16 13.50
CA ASN A 167 -6.05 32.83 12.84
C ASN A 167 -5.94 32.26 11.40
N ARG A 168 -4.83 31.61 11.03
CA ARG A 168 -4.70 30.95 9.71
C ARG A 168 -4.95 29.44 9.74
N GLU A 169 -4.76 28.78 10.88
CA GLU A 169 -4.89 27.31 10.96
C GLU A 169 -6.33 26.83 11.15
N ALA A 170 -7.25 27.68 11.64
CA ALA A 170 -8.64 27.27 11.91
C ALA A 170 -9.44 26.92 10.64
N LEU A 171 -9.04 27.45 9.47
CA LEU A 171 -9.71 27.19 8.20
C LEU A 171 -9.15 25.96 7.45
N GLU A 172 -7.93 25.51 7.78
CA GLU A 172 -7.34 24.30 7.18
C GLU A 172 -7.93 23.00 7.75
N PHE A 173 -8.64 23.06 8.88
CA PHE A 173 -9.31 21.88 9.47
C PHE A 173 -10.67 21.55 8.85
N MET A 174 -11.17 22.36 7.91
CA MET A 174 -12.52 22.21 7.34
C MET A 174 -12.58 21.73 5.88
N PHE A 175 -11.46 21.57 5.16
CA PHE A 175 -11.45 21.10 3.77
C PHE A 175 -10.22 20.25 3.44
#